data_AF-A0A7X8ZSE8-F1
#
_entry.id   AF-A0A7X8ZSE8-F1
#
_cell.length_a   1.000
_cell.length_b   1.000
_cell.length_c   1.000
_cell.angle_alpha   90.00
_cell.angle_beta   90.00
_cell.angle_gamma   90.00
#
_symmetry.space_group_name_H-M   'P 1'
#
loop_
_entity.id
_entity.type
_entity.pdbx_description
1 polymer ?
#
loop_
_entity_poly.entity_id
_entity_poly.type
_entity_poly.pdbx_seq_one_letter_code
_entity_poly.pdbx_strand_id
1 'polypeptide(L)'
;MKEQKNRMVNERDYKPDANYVAPDPEKEKIIIALAGMITDRYVAKLTHTIKPDDPEVWCLDEVLTKEEAKMLLSFKKTRVNLQLEEIAERNNMSCEDAKKMLDHLAWIGVIETNRENEDHHIQYDVPIFVPGIAEFMMMNDELVKQHPNIATFFNLITQMPLEGITPMVPLGGAGVGMHVIPVEKAIEAVNDSIPIEHVSHWLDKYEGKLSIGVCTCRRQQAMRGEGDGSVEQECCIGLGDLAEWCVNTGRGHYITKEEAIAVCERS
;
A
#
# COMPACT_ATOMS: atom_id res chain seq x y z
N MET A 1 3.88 22.62 7.87
CA MET A 1 2.96 22.33 6.75
C MET A 1 2.49 23.62 6.06
N LYS A 2 2.98 23.93 4.85
CA LYS A 2 2.34 24.97 4.01
C LYS A 2 0.88 24.57 3.75
N GLU A 3 -0.01 25.55 3.74
CA GLU A 3 -1.47 25.40 3.58
C GLU A 3 -1.83 24.41 2.45
N GLN A 4 -2.41 23.27 2.81
CA GLN A 4 -2.78 22.17 1.93
C GLN A 4 -4.13 22.44 1.25
N LYS A 5 -4.21 23.53 0.47
CA LYS A 5 -5.49 24.14 0.05
C LYS A 5 -6.49 23.22 -0.68
N ASN A 6 -6.06 22.10 -1.25
CA ASN A 6 -6.92 21.22 -2.04
C ASN A 6 -7.00 19.78 -1.52
N ARG A 7 -6.43 19.47 -0.34
CA ARG A 7 -6.45 18.11 0.21
C ARG A 7 -7.63 17.92 1.14
N MET A 8 -8.27 16.76 1.05
CA MET A 8 -9.36 16.36 1.93
C MET A 8 -8.78 15.99 3.30
N VAL A 9 -8.56 17.00 4.14
CA VAL A 9 -8.11 16.85 5.52
C VAL A 9 -9.16 17.38 6.49
N ASN A 10 -9.24 16.79 7.68
CA ASN A 10 -10.16 17.17 8.75
C ASN A 10 -9.44 17.37 10.09
N GLU A 11 -10.19 17.61 11.16
CA GLU A 11 -9.65 17.86 12.50
C GLU A 11 -8.99 16.65 13.17
N ARG A 12 -9.29 15.42 12.72
CA ARG A 12 -8.68 14.18 13.21
C ARG A 12 -7.38 13.84 12.50
N ASP A 13 -7.02 14.58 11.45
CA ASP A 13 -5.78 14.33 10.74
C ASP A 13 -4.55 14.75 11.54
N TYR A 14 -3.56 13.87 11.52
CA TYR A 14 -2.25 14.13 12.08
C TYR A 14 -1.60 15.34 11.41
N LYS A 15 -1.08 16.24 12.23
CA LYS A 15 -0.29 17.40 11.80
C LYS A 15 1.06 17.29 12.50
N PRO A 16 2.16 17.09 11.76
CA PRO A 16 3.48 17.05 12.39
C PRO A 16 3.73 18.38 13.10
N ASP A 17 4.42 18.32 14.25
CA ASP A 17 4.83 19.52 14.98
C ASP A 17 5.70 20.39 14.06
N ALA A 18 5.31 21.66 13.90
CA ALA A 18 6.04 22.61 13.07
C ALA A 18 7.48 22.85 13.55
N ASN A 19 7.78 22.50 14.81
CA ASN A 19 9.10 22.60 15.42
C ASN A 19 9.75 21.23 15.63
N TYR A 20 9.22 20.15 15.04
CA TYR A 20 9.83 18.83 15.14
C TYR A 20 11.29 18.86 14.64
N VAL A 21 12.18 18.27 15.43
CA VAL A 21 13.57 18.04 15.07
C VAL A 21 13.81 16.54 15.19
N ALA A 22 14.27 15.91 14.10
CA ALA A 22 14.53 14.48 14.12
C ALA A 22 15.59 14.14 15.19
N PRO A 23 15.34 13.14 16.05
CA PRO A 23 16.27 12.76 17.11
C PRO A 23 17.55 12.10 16.56
N ASP A 24 17.45 11.40 15.43
CA ASP A 24 18.58 10.81 14.69
C ASP A 24 18.68 11.44 13.28
N PRO A 25 19.58 12.43 13.08
CA PRO A 25 19.79 13.06 11.78
C PRO A 25 20.33 12.12 10.70
N GLU A 26 20.93 10.98 11.07
CA GLU A 26 21.36 9.96 10.12
C GLU A 26 20.13 9.19 9.62
N LYS A 27 19.26 8.76 10.54
CA LYS A 27 18.01 8.10 10.21
C LYS A 27 17.14 8.98 9.32
N GLU A 28 16.99 10.26 9.66
CA GLU A 28 16.20 11.21 8.86
C GLU A 28 16.66 11.23 7.39
N LYS A 29 17.96 11.32 7.14
CA LYS A 29 18.52 11.30 5.77
C LYS A 29 18.22 10.00 5.03
N ILE A 30 18.31 8.87 5.73
CA ILE A 30 18.02 7.54 5.17
C ILE A 30 16.53 7.44 4.82
N ILE A 31 15.64 7.91 5.70
CA ILE A 31 14.19 7.88 5.46
C ILE A 31 13.80 8.83 4.32
N ILE A 32 14.39 10.02 4.22
CA ILE A 32 14.15 10.93 3.07
C ILE A 32 14.58 10.27 1.76
N ALA A 33 15.73 9.59 1.75
CA ALA A 33 16.19 8.86 0.57
C ALA A 33 15.24 7.71 0.21
N LEU A 34 14.76 6.96 1.22
CA LEU A 34 13.81 5.86 1.03
C LEU A 34 12.47 6.36 0.51
N ALA A 35 11.92 7.42 1.11
CA ALA A 35 10.71 8.08 0.64
C ALA A 35 10.86 8.56 -0.81
N GLY A 36 12.00 9.18 -1.15
CA GLY A 36 12.31 9.57 -2.53
C GLY A 36 12.44 8.38 -3.51
N MET A 37 12.89 7.21 -3.03
CA MET A 37 12.92 5.98 -3.83
C MET A 37 11.49 5.50 -4.15
N ILE A 38 10.61 5.49 -3.14
CA ILE A 38 9.26 4.91 -3.22
C ILE A 38 8.25 5.85 -3.90
N THR A 39 8.33 7.14 -3.62
CA THR A 39 7.32 8.12 -4.01
C THR A 39 7.03 8.13 -5.50
N ASP A 40 5.76 8.33 -5.84
CA ASP A 40 5.20 8.54 -7.17
C ASP A 40 4.82 10.01 -7.40
N ARG A 41 5.12 10.90 -6.44
CA ARG A 41 5.09 12.36 -6.62
C ARG A 41 6.22 12.79 -7.57
N TYR A 42 6.07 12.54 -8.87
CA TYR A 42 7.12 12.66 -9.89
C TYR A 42 7.88 13.99 -9.84
N VAL A 43 7.20 15.12 -9.67
CA VAL A 43 7.87 16.43 -9.56
C VAL A 43 8.78 16.46 -8.33
N ALA A 44 8.30 16.01 -7.18
CA ALA A 44 9.06 16.02 -5.94
C ALA A 44 10.24 15.03 -5.98
N LYS A 45 10.02 13.86 -6.61
CA LYS A 45 11.03 12.84 -6.91
C LYS A 45 12.16 13.39 -7.79
N LEU A 46 11.82 13.99 -8.94
CA LEU A 46 12.79 14.48 -9.91
C LEU A 46 13.53 15.75 -9.46
N THR A 47 12.89 16.58 -8.63
CA THR A 47 13.51 17.79 -8.08
C THR A 47 14.22 17.56 -6.74
N HIS A 48 14.18 16.33 -6.20
CA HIS A 48 14.71 15.98 -4.90
C HIS A 48 14.24 16.93 -3.77
N THR A 49 12.94 17.24 -3.77
CA THR A 49 12.32 18.20 -2.85
C THR A 49 11.53 17.56 -1.71
N ILE A 50 11.70 16.26 -1.46
CA ILE A 50 11.13 15.56 -0.31
C ILE A 50 11.71 16.13 0.99
N LYS A 51 10.83 16.42 1.96
CA LYS A 51 11.17 17.09 3.22
C LYS A 51 10.81 16.24 4.43
N PRO A 52 11.43 16.51 5.59
CA PRO A 52 11.06 15.87 6.86
C PRO A 52 9.57 15.95 7.20
N ASP A 53 8.87 17.02 6.82
CA ASP A 53 7.44 17.22 7.11
C ASP A 53 6.49 16.61 6.06
N ASP A 54 7.01 15.90 5.04
CA ASP A 54 6.20 15.18 4.08
C ASP A 54 5.65 13.86 4.67
N PRO A 55 4.41 13.44 4.29
CA PRO A 55 3.74 12.25 4.82
C PRO A 55 4.52 10.95 4.69
N GLU A 56 5.13 10.76 3.54
CA GLU A 56 6.03 9.65 3.25
C GLU A 56 7.28 9.60 4.13
N VAL A 57 7.72 10.72 4.71
CA VAL A 57 8.91 10.73 5.58
C VAL A 57 8.52 10.45 7.02
N TRP A 58 7.59 11.21 7.60
CA TRP A 58 7.25 11.00 9.02
C TRP A 58 6.59 9.65 9.26
N CYS A 59 5.80 9.12 8.31
CA CYS A 59 5.17 7.81 8.49
C CYS A 59 6.22 6.69 8.46
N LEU A 60 7.17 6.73 7.53
CA LEU A 60 8.25 5.75 7.45
C LEU A 60 9.21 5.87 8.64
N ASP A 61 9.48 7.09 9.11
CA ASP A 61 10.33 7.29 10.29
C ASP A 61 9.72 6.66 11.55
N GLU A 62 8.41 6.75 11.74
CA GLU A 62 7.77 6.19 12.94
C GLU A 62 7.77 4.66 12.97
N VAL A 63 7.64 4.00 11.81
CA VAL A 63 7.45 2.54 11.74
C VAL A 63 8.73 1.77 11.42
N LEU A 64 9.79 2.44 10.96
CA LEU A 64 11.05 1.78 10.58
C LEU A 64 12.20 2.13 11.52
N THR A 65 13.04 1.14 11.77
CA THR A 65 14.40 1.36 12.28
C THR A 65 15.33 1.83 11.16
N LYS A 66 16.51 2.35 11.56
CA LYS A 66 17.54 2.78 10.62
C LYS A 66 18.06 1.63 9.74
N GLU A 67 18.24 0.44 10.30
CA GLU A 67 18.78 -0.71 9.57
C GLU A 67 17.75 -1.30 8.60
N GLU A 68 16.48 -1.32 8.98
CA GLU A 68 15.36 -1.67 8.09
C GLU A 68 15.27 -0.73 6.89
N ALA A 69 15.37 0.58 7.12
CA ALA A 69 15.35 1.55 6.04
C ALA A 69 16.56 1.40 5.09
N LYS A 70 17.75 1.04 5.60
CA LYS A 70 18.91 0.70 4.77
C LYS A 70 18.68 -0.58 3.96
N MET A 71 18.06 -1.61 4.54
CA MET A 71 17.71 -2.83 3.82
C MET A 71 16.75 -2.53 2.66
N LEU A 72 15.69 -1.75 2.90
CA LEU A 72 14.76 -1.34 1.84
C LEU A 72 15.47 -0.57 0.72
N LEU A 73 16.40 0.35 1.07
CA LEU A 73 17.20 1.08 0.07
C LEU A 73 18.10 0.16 -0.76
N SER A 74 18.49 -1.01 -0.27
CA SER A 74 19.30 -1.98 -1.02
C SER A 74 18.60 -2.55 -2.25
N PHE A 75 17.27 -2.43 -2.33
CA PHE A 75 16.48 -2.75 -3.53
C PHE A 75 16.72 -1.76 -4.67
N LYS A 76 17.22 -0.55 -4.36
CA LYS A 76 17.54 0.57 -5.27
C LYS A 76 16.34 1.22 -5.98
N LYS A 77 15.26 0.49 -6.21
CA LYS A 77 14.00 0.96 -6.76
C LYS A 77 12.85 0.04 -6.33
N THR A 78 11.62 0.54 -6.39
CA THR A 78 10.41 -0.24 -6.12
C THR A 78 10.18 -1.32 -7.19
N ARG A 79 9.41 -2.36 -6.83
CA ARG A 79 9.00 -3.44 -7.73
C ARG A 79 10.16 -4.12 -8.46
N VAL A 80 11.24 -4.33 -7.72
CA VAL A 80 12.34 -5.21 -8.11
C VAL A 80 12.29 -6.42 -7.22
N ASN A 81 12.02 -7.55 -7.85
CA ASN A 81 12.03 -8.84 -7.20
C ASN A 81 13.47 -9.26 -6.88
N LEU A 82 13.74 -9.52 -5.61
CA LEU A 82 15.00 -10.06 -5.11
C LEU A 82 14.75 -11.32 -4.28
N GLN A 83 15.70 -12.24 -4.32
CA GLN A 83 15.71 -13.42 -3.45
C GLN A 83 16.34 -13.12 -2.09
N LEU A 84 16.04 -13.97 -1.10
CA LEU A 84 16.55 -13.80 0.27
C LEU A 84 18.08 -13.72 0.32
N GLU A 85 18.75 -14.59 -0.41
CA GLU A 85 20.22 -14.70 -0.48
C GLU A 85 20.82 -13.42 -1.04
N GLU A 86 20.22 -12.85 -2.07
CA GLU A 86 20.67 -11.60 -2.69
C GLU A 86 20.47 -10.40 -1.75
N ILE A 87 19.34 -10.35 -1.03
CA ILE A 87 19.07 -9.32 -0.02
C ILE A 87 20.09 -9.43 1.12
N ALA A 88 20.37 -10.65 1.59
CA ALA A 88 21.34 -10.90 2.64
C ALA A 88 22.76 -10.46 2.22
N GLU A 89 23.19 -10.81 1.00
CA GLU A 89 24.49 -10.41 0.45
C GLU A 89 24.61 -8.88 0.35
N ARG A 90 23.59 -8.20 -0.23
CA ARG A 90 23.59 -6.74 -0.39
C ARG A 90 23.69 -5.98 0.93
N ASN A 91 23.21 -6.58 2.03
CA ASN A 91 23.20 -5.97 3.35
C ASN A 91 24.29 -6.50 4.28
N ASN A 92 25.17 -7.41 3.79
CA ASN A 92 26.20 -8.07 4.59
C ASN A 92 25.63 -8.77 5.85
N MET A 93 24.50 -9.45 5.68
CA MET A 93 23.79 -10.18 6.75
C MET A 93 23.76 -11.68 6.47
N SER A 94 23.48 -12.48 7.48
CA SER A 94 23.11 -13.89 7.27
C SER A 94 21.71 -13.98 6.66
N CYS A 95 21.39 -15.06 5.94
CA CYS A 95 20.03 -15.28 5.44
C CYS A 95 19.01 -15.36 6.59
N GLU A 96 19.40 -15.84 7.76
CA GLU A 96 18.53 -15.91 8.94
C GLU A 96 18.16 -14.52 9.45
N ASP A 97 19.15 -13.63 9.59
CA ASP A 97 18.92 -12.26 10.05
C ASP A 97 18.17 -11.42 9.02
N ALA A 98 18.50 -11.59 7.73
CA ALA A 98 17.77 -10.96 6.64
C ALA A 98 16.31 -11.41 6.63
N LYS A 99 16.03 -12.71 6.81
CA LYS A 99 14.67 -13.25 6.87
C LYS A 99 13.88 -12.68 8.04
N LYS A 100 14.46 -12.61 9.23
CA LYS A 100 13.82 -12.00 10.41
C LYS A 100 13.44 -10.54 10.16
N MET A 101 14.33 -9.76 9.54
CA MET A 101 14.04 -8.36 9.19
C MET A 101 12.97 -8.26 8.10
N LEU A 102 13.04 -9.08 7.05
CA LEU A 102 12.02 -9.13 5.99
C LEU A 102 10.64 -9.52 6.53
N ASP A 103 10.57 -10.44 7.49
CA ASP A 103 9.32 -10.82 8.14
C ASP A 103 8.70 -9.65 8.92
N HIS A 104 9.53 -8.87 9.62
CA HIS A 104 9.04 -7.66 10.29
C HIS A 104 8.64 -6.57 9.28
N LEU A 105 9.41 -6.37 8.20
CA LEU A 105 9.08 -5.44 7.12
C LEU A 105 7.77 -5.82 6.39
N ALA A 106 7.53 -7.11 6.16
CA ALA A 106 6.27 -7.63 5.62
C ALA A 106 5.12 -7.49 6.63
N TRP A 107 5.39 -7.69 7.92
CA TRP A 107 4.41 -7.40 8.98
C TRP A 107 4.05 -5.92 9.04
N ILE A 108 5.00 -4.99 8.90
CA ILE A 108 4.71 -3.56 8.76
C ILE A 108 3.89 -3.29 7.49
N GLY A 109 4.24 -3.96 6.38
CA GLY A 109 3.61 -3.78 5.08
C GLY A 109 4.43 -2.93 4.10
N VAL A 110 5.76 -2.87 4.28
CA VAL A 110 6.69 -2.16 3.37
C VAL A 110 7.42 -3.10 2.40
N ILE A 111 7.15 -4.40 2.50
CA ILE A 111 7.63 -5.46 1.60
C ILE A 111 6.45 -6.37 1.25
N GLU A 112 6.33 -6.71 -0.03
CA GLU A 112 5.44 -7.77 -0.51
C GLU A 112 6.23 -8.99 -1.00
N THR A 113 5.54 -10.12 -1.11
CA THR A 113 6.12 -11.34 -1.70
C THR A 113 5.25 -11.82 -2.85
N ASN A 114 5.89 -12.31 -3.90
CA ASN A 114 5.20 -12.96 -5.02
C ASN A 114 6.00 -14.18 -5.52
N ARG A 115 5.43 -14.90 -6.48
CA ARG A 115 6.00 -16.09 -7.14
C ARG A 115 5.98 -15.94 -8.65
N GLU A 116 6.03 -14.70 -9.14
CA GLU A 116 6.04 -14.34 -10.55
C GLU A 116 7.43 -14.58 -11.18
N ASN A 117 7.86 -15.84 -11.18
CA ASN A 117 9.10 -16.34 -11.78
C ASN A 117 8.88 -17.76 -12.32
N GLU A 118 9.81 -18.27 -13.14
CA GLU A 118 9.64 -19.53 -13.89
C GLU A 118 9.47 -20.78 -13.00
N ASP A 119 10.09 -20.80 -11.82
CA ASP A 119 10.12 -21.91 -10.87
C ASP A 119 9.24 -21.66 -9.61
N HIS A 120 8.48 -20.57 -9.59
CA HIS A 120 7.53 -20.19 -8.54
C HIS A 120 8.10 -20.10 -7.11
N HIS A 121 9.38 -19.74 -6.96
CA HIS A 121 9.99 -19.47 -5.67
C HIS A 121 9.56 -18.10 -5.11
N ILE A 122 9.66 -17.93 -3.79
CA ILE A 122 9.32 -16.65 -3.12
C ILE A 122 10.39 -15.62 -3.48
N GLN A 123 9.94 -14.49 -4.01
CA GLN A 123 10.74 -13.28 -4.17
C GLN A 123 10.08 -12.11 -3.44
N TYR A 124 10.90 -11.15 -3.01
CA TYR A 124 10.48 -9.98 -2.25
C TYR A 124 10.60 -8.74 -3.12
N ASP A 125 9.70 -7.77 -2.94
CA ASP A 125 9.89 -6.44 -3.48
C ASP A 125 9.43 -5.35 -2.51
N VAL A 126 9.90 -4.11 -2.77
CA VAL A 126 9.38 -2.90 -2.14
C VAL A 126 8.29 -2.33 -3.04
N PRO A 127 7.01 -2.31 -2.60
CA PRO A 127 5.93 -1.75 -3.41
C PRO A 127 5.98 -0.23 -3.42
N ILE A 128 5.16 0.39 -4.27
CA ILE A 128 4.91 1.83 -4.22
C ILE A 128 4.00 2.17 -3.04
N PHE A 129 3.78 3.45 -2.75
CA PHE A 129 2.88 3.83 -1.65
C PHE A 129 1.43 3.42 -1.90
N VAL A 130 0.90 3.66 -3.10
CA VAL A 130 -0.48 3.31 -3.50
C VAL A 130 -0.54 2.90 -4.97
N PRO A 131 -1.14 1.74 -5.31
CA PRO A 131 -1.49 0.65 -4.39
C PRO A 131 -0.23 -0.01 -3.82
N GLY A 132 -0.25 -0.34 -2.52
CA GLY A 132 0.91 -0.90 -1.83
C GLY A 132 1.03 -0.47 -0.37
N ILE A 133 2.19 0.10 -0.01
CA ILE A 133 2.63 0.29 1.39
C ILE A 133 1.55 0.91 2.29
N ALA A 134 0.88 1.96 1.82
CA ALA A 134 -0.10 2.67 2.64
C ALA A 134 -1.36 1.81 2.90
N GLU A 135 -1.78 1.00 1.93
CA GLU A 135 -2.87 0.04 2.11
C GLU A 135 -2.45 -1.09 3.05
N PHE A 136 -1.25 -1.64 2.84
CA PHE A 136 -0.71 -2.75 3.62
C PHE A 136 -0.51 -2.41 5.10
N MET A 137 -0.11 -1.17 5.39
CA MET A 137 -0.08 -0.64 6.75
C MET A 137 -1.49 -0.53 7.34
N MET A 138 -2.46 0.01 6.58
CA MET A 138 -3.86 0.14 7.03
C MET A 138 -4.55 -1.20 7.28
N MET A 139 -4.14 -2.27 6.60
CA MET A 139 -4.63 -3.64 6.85
C MET A 139 -4.16 -4.19 8.19
N ASN A 140 -3.07 -3.68 8.77
CA ASN A 140 -2.50 -4.21 10.02
C ASN A 140 -3.12 -3.50 11.24
N ASP A 141 -4.06 -4.19 11.91
CA ASP A 141 -4.76 -3.70 13.10
C ASP A 141 -3.82 -3.27 14.24
N GLU A 142 -2.75 -4.03 14.48
CA GLU A 142 -1.84 -3.77 15.59
C GLU A 142 -0.95 -2.58 15.29
N LEU A 143 -0.40 -2.50 14.07
CA LEU A 143 0.40 -1.35 13.62
C LEU A 143 -0.42 -0.06 13.66
N VAL A 144 -1.66 -0.07 13.17
CA VAL A 144 -2.54 1.10 13.13
C VAL A 144 -2.95 1.56 14.54
N LYS A 145 -3.07 0.65 15.51
CA LYS A 145 -3.28 1.01 16.93
C LYS A 145 -2.05 1.69 17.53
N GLN A 146 -0.85 1.23 17.17
CA GLN A 146 0.41 1.81 17.64
C GLN A 146 0.70 3.16 16.97
N HIS A 147 0.36 3.29 15.68
CA HIS A 147 0.63 4.44 14.82
C HIS A 147 -0.65 4.92 14.10
N PRO A 148 -1.60 5.57 14.80
CA PRO A 148 -2.89 5.96 14.24
C PRO A 148 -2.80 7.02 13.14
N ASN A 149 -1.70 7.76 13.08
CA ASN A 149 -1.36 8.70 12.01
C ASN A 149 -1.21 8.03 10.62
N ILE A 150 -1.06 6.70 10.54
CA ILE A 150 -1.09 5.95 9.28
C ILE A 150 -2.39 6.24 8.50
N ALA A 151 -3.53 6.46 9.18
CA ALA A 151 -4.78 6.83 8.51
C ALA A 151 -4.66 8.17 7.76
N THR A 152 -3.99 9.16 8.36
CA THR A 152 -3.69 10.43 7.71
C THR A 152 -2.68 10.26 6.59
N PHE A 153 -1.66 9.43 6.80
CA PHE A 153 -0.66 9.12 5.77
C PHE A 153 -1.34 8.55 4.52
N PHE A 154 -2.18 7.53 4.68
CA PHE A 154 -2.91 6.90 3.59
C PHE A 154 -3.82 7.89 2.84
N ASN A 155 -4.59 8.71 3.56
CA ASN A 155 -5.41 9.74 2.93
C ASN A 155 -4.58 10.78 2.14
N LEU A 156 -3.43 11.21 2.66
CA LEU A 156 -2.61 12.21 1.98
C LEU A 156 -1.92 11.62 0.75
N ILE A 157 -1.33 10.44 0.87
CA ILE A 157 -0.52 9.85 -0.21
C ILE A 157 -1.38 9.32 -1.37
N THR A 158 -2.66 9.04 -1.13
CA THR A 158 -3.64 8.76 -2.21
C THR A 158 -4.00 9.99 -3.05
N GLN A 159 -3.85 11.20 -2.50
CA GLN A 159 -4.21 12.46 -3.18
C GLN A 159 -3.02 13.16 -3.83
N MET A 160 -1.88 13.19 -3.12
CA MET A 160 -0.72 14.01 -3.47
C MET A 160 -0.09 13.72 -4.84
N PRO A 161 0.02 12.47 -5.30
CA PRO A 161 0.60 12.17 -6.62
C PRO A 161 -0.25 12.67 -7.78
N LEU A 162 -1.58 12.72 -7.60
CA LEU A 162 -2.54 13.03 -8.65
C LEU A 162 -3.06 14.48 -8.61
N GLU A 163 -2.86 15.23 -7.51
CA GLU A 163 -3.40 16.58 -7.27
C GLU A 163 -3.28 17.54 -8.47
N GLY A 164 -2.16 17.49 -9.22
CA GLY A 164 -1.93 18.35 -10.38
C GLY A 164 -2.59 17.90 -11.69
N ILE A 165 -3.06 16.65 -11.77
CA ILE A 165 -3.61 16.05 -12.98
C ILE A 165 -5.05 15.55 -12.82
N THR A 166 -5.57 15.37 -11.61
CA THR A 166 -6.93 14.86 -11.33
C THR A 166 -8.02 15.53 -12.19
N PRO A 167 -8.05 16.86 -12.41
CA PRO A 167 -9.07 17.49 -13.26
C PRO A 167 -9.04 17.07 -14.73
N MET A 168 -7.93 16.48 -15.18
CA MET A 168 -7.73 15.98 -16.54
C MET A 168 -7.96 14.46 -16.66
N VAL A 169 -8.15 13.76 -15.54
CA VAL A 169 -8.37 12.31 -15.53
C VAL A 169 -9.86 12.01 -15.81
N PRO A 170 -10.18 11.22 -16.85
CA PRO A 170 -11.55 10.79 -17.13
C PRO A 170 -12.20 10.03 -15.96
N LEU A 171 -13.54 10.01 -15.93
CA LEU A 171 -14.29 9.14 -15.01
C LEU A 171 -13.88 7.68 -15.22
N GLY A 172 -13.71 6.93 -14.12
CA GLY A 172 -13.12 5.59 -14.13
C GLY A 172 -11.60 5.56 -14.02
N GLY A 173 -10.95 6.72 -13.83
CA GLY A 173 -9.52 6.83 -13.51
C GLY A 173 -8.58 6.66 -14.70
N ALA A 174 -9.08 6.24 -15.87
CA ALA A 174 -8.29 5.95 -17.07
C ALA A 174 -7.07 5.03 -16.83
N GLY A 175 -7.16 4.15 -15.81
CA GLY A 175 -6.05 3.28 -15.39
C GLY A 175 -4.90 4.01 -14.69
N VAL A 176 -5.06 5.28 -14.36
CA VAL A 176 -4.07 6.06 -13.59
C VAL A 176 -4.27 5.75 -12.10
N GLY A 177 -3.33 4.99 -11.54
CA GLY A 177 -3.35 4.57 -10.13
C GLY A 177 -4.26 3.37 -9.89
N MET A 178 -5.59 3.58 -9.89
CA MET A 178 -6.60 2.54 -9.67
C MET A 178 -7.47 2.35 -10.91
N HIS A 179 -7.77 1.10 -11.25
CA HIS A 179 -8.70 0.75 -12.32
C HIS A 179 -10.04 0.31 -11.73
N VAL A 180 -11.13 0.94 -12.16
CA VAL A 180 -12.48 0.60 -11.70
C VAL A 180 -13.08 -0.42 -12.64
N ILE A 181 -13.31 -1.62 -12.12
CA ILE A 181 -14.09 -2.65 -12.80
C ILE A 181 -15.51 -2.61 -12.22
N PRO A 182 -16.53 -2.19 -12.99
CA PRO A 182 -17.91 -2.18 -12.51
C PRO A 182 -18.41 -3.60 -12.23
N VAL A 183 -19.30 -3.75 -11.26
CA VAL A 183 -20.04 -5.01 -11.07
C VAL A 183 -20.88 -5.28 -12.31
N GLU A 184 -20.95 -6.55 -12.74
CA GLU A 184 -21.52 -6.91 -14.06
C GLU A 184 -22.97 -6.44 -14.26
N LYS A 185 -23.77 -6.34 -13.20
CA LYS A 185 -25.13 -5.77 -13.24
C LYS A 185 -25.14 -4.31 -13.73
N ALA A 186 -24.06 -3.56 -13.56
CA ALA A 186 -23.90 -2.19 -14.06
C ALA A 186 -23.41 -2.11 -15.52
N ILE A 187 -22.95 -3.23 -16.10
CA ILE A 187 -22.40 -3.32 -17.45
C ILE A 187 -23.50 -3.55 -18.52
N GLU A 188 -24.70 -4.01 -18.13
CA GLU A 188 -25.81 -4.32 -19.06
C GLU A 188 -26.21 -3.15 -19.99
N ALA A 189 -25.81 -1.92 -19.67
CA ALA A 189 -26.04 -0.73 -20.48
C ALA A 189 -25.02 -0.52 -21.64
N VAL A 190 -23.93 -1.29 -21.70
CA VAL A 190 -22.83 -1.08 -22.68
C VAL A 190 -22.56 -2.39 -23.44
N ASN A 191 -22.88 -2.42 -24.73
CA ASN A 191 -22.83 -3.62 -25.58
C ASN A 191 -21.41 -4.13 -25.95
N ASP A 192 -20.33 -3.49 -25.49
CA ASP A 192 -18.95 -3.76 -25.91
C ASP A 192 -17.95 -3.84 -24.73
N SER A 193 -18.28 -4.57 -23.64
CA SER A 193 -17.30 -4.85 -22.58
C SER A 193 -16.43 -6.06 -22.92
N ILE A 194 -15.13 -5.99 -22.62
CA ILE A 194 -14.19 -7.11 -22.84
C ILE A 194 -13.99 -7.93 -21.56
N PRO A 195 -13.67 -9.25 -21.62
CA PRO A 195 -13.64 -10.13 -20.44
C PRO A 195 -12.83 -9.62 -19.24
N ILE A 196 -11.74 -8.88 -19.46
CA ILE A 196 -10.90 -8.31 -18.40
C ILE A 196 -11.62 -7.22 -17.57
N GLU A 197 -12.73 -6.68 -18.10
CA GLU A 197 -13.62 -5.70 -17.46
C GLU A 197 -14.76 -6.39 -16.68
N HIS A 198 -14.74 -7.72 -16.58
CA HIS A 198 -15.70 -8.49 -15.79
C HIS A 198 -15.03 -8.97 -14.50
N VAL A 199 -15.67 -8.72 -13.36
CA VAL A 199 -15.19 -9.21 -12.06
C VAL A 199 -15.09 -10.74 -12.06
N SER A 200 -16.04 -11.45 -12.69
CA SER A 200 -16.02 -12.91 -12.79
C SER A 200 -14.74 -13.45 -13.44
N HIS A 201 -14.22 -12.78 -14.47
CA HIS A 201 -12.97 -13.20 -15.13
C HIS A 201 -11.80 -13.30 -14.15
N TRP A 202 -11.67 -12.32 -13.24
CA TRP A 202 -10.60 -12.29 -12.26
C TRP A 202 -10.81 -13.31 -11.13
N LEU A 203 -12.06 -13.49 -10.69
CA LEU A 203 -12.40 -14.52 -9.70
C LEU A 203 -12.17 -15.94 -10.26
N ASP A 204 -12.44 -16.16 -11.55
CA ASP A 204 -12.17 -17.42 -12.25
C ASP A 204 -10.68 -17.67 -12.39
N LYS A 205 -9.93 -16.66 -12.85
CA LYS A 205 -8.48 -16.76 -13.07
C LYS A 205 -7.72 -17.12 -11.78
N TYR A 206 -8.17 -16.60 -10.64
CA TYR A 206 -7.52 -16.78 -9.35
C TYR A 206 -8.30 -17.70 -8.40
N GLU A 207 -9.18 -18.56 -8.93
CA GLU A 207 -9.88 -19.55 -8.13
C GLU A 207 -8.89 -20.41 -7.32
N GLY A 208 -9.17 -20.59 -6.02
CA GLY A 208 -8.27 -21.25 -5.07
C GLY A 208 -7.15 -20.36 -4.51
N LYS A 209 -6.99 -19.12 -5.01
CA LYS A 209 -6.11 -18.07 -4.48
C LYS A 209 -6.84 -16.74 -4.34
N LEU A 210 -7.99 -16.77 -3.66
CA LEU A 210 -8.77 -15.60 -3.29
C LEU A 210 -8.71 -15.43 -1.77
N SER A 211 -8.49 -14.20 -1.30
CA SER A 211 -8.54 -13.89 0.13
C SER A 211 -9.49 -12.73 0.38
N ILE A 212 -9.96 -12.63 1.62
CA ILE A 212 -10.72 -11.48 2.07
C ILE A 212 -10.06 -10.88 3.31
N GLY A 213 -10.11 -9.56 3.38
CA GLY A 213 -9.58 -8.82 4.51
C GLY A 213 -10.31 -7.50 4.72
N VAL A 214 -9.65 -6.65 5.48
CA VAL A 214 -10.13 -5.31 5.83
C VAL A 214 -10.14 -4.42 4.60
N CYS A 215 -11.23 -3.66 4.42
CA CYS A 215 -11.24 -2.51 3.53
C CYS A 215 -10.49 -1.33 4.14
N THR A 216 -9.27 -1.11 3.64
CA THR A 216 -8.36 -0.04 4.08
C THR A 216 -8.98 1.34 3.95
N CYS A 217 -9.75 1.59 2.89
CA CYS A 217 -10.47 2.84 2.66
C CYS A 217 -11.56 3.10 3.70
N ARG A 218 -12.42 2.10 3.97
CA ARG A 218 -13.48 2.20 5.00
C ARG A 218 -12.87 2.41 6.39
N ARG A 219 -11.82 1.67 6.72
CA ARG A 219 -11.10 1.82 7.98
C ARG A 219 -10.50 3.20 8.14
N GLN A 220 -9.80 3.69 7.12
CA GLN A 220 -9.22 5.03 7.15
C GLN A 220 -10.31 6.10 7.36
N GLN A 221 -11.46 5.98 6.69
CA GLN A 221 -12.57 6.91 6.87
C GLN A 221 -13.16 6.82 8.28
N ALA A 222 -13.36 5.61 8.81
CA ALA A 222 -13.84 5.39 10.17
C ALA A 222 -12.91 6.03 11.22
N MET A 223 -11.60 5.81 11.12
CA MET A 223 -10.59 6.43 12.00
C MET A 223 -10.63 7.96 11.93
N ARG A 224 -10.85 8.50 10.72
CA ARG A 224 -10.99 9.93 10.47
C ARG A 224 -12.37 10.50 10.78
N GLY A 225 -13.31 9.71 11.30
CA GLY A 225 -14.66 10.18 11.65
C GLY A 225 -15.56 10.45 10.45
N GLU A 226 -15.16 9.98 9.28
CA GLU A 226 -15.87 10.11 7.99
C GLU A 226 -16.58 8.81 7.62
N GLY A 227 -16.48 7.77 8.45
CA GLY A 227 -17.12 6.49 8.23
C GLY A 227 -18.64 6.61 8.21
N ASP A 228 -19.27 5.89 7.27
CA ASP A 228 -20.72 5.83 7.08
C ASP A 228 -21.40 4.71 7.88
N GLY A 229 -20.64 4.00 8.72
CA GLY A 229 -21.10 2.83 9.48
C GLY A 229 -21.06 1.51 8.68
N SER A 230 -20.51 1.53 7.46
CA SER A 230 -20.24 0.30 6.72
C SER A 230 -19.23 -0.59 7.46
N VAL A 231 -19.40 -1.91 7.30
CA VAL A 231 -18.48 -2.89 7.88
C VAL A 231 -17.16 -2.82 7.10
N GLU A 232 -16.08 -2.47 7.80
CA GLU A 232 -14.73 -2.44 7.21
C GLU A 232 -14.13 -3.85 7.09
N GLN A 233 -14.54 -4.79 7.95
CA GLN A 233 -14.08 -6.17 7.89
C GLN A 233 -14.72 -6.90 6.70
N GLU A 234 -14.01 -7.89 6.17
CA GLU A 234 -14.54 -8.81 5.15
C GLU A 234 -15.11 -8.10 3.91
N CYS A 235 -14.34 -7.18 3.33
CA CYS A 235 -14.79 -6.37 2.20
C CYS A 235 -13.79 -6.33 1.04
N CYS A 236 -12.49 -6.13 1.32
CA CYS A 236 -11.49 -6.12 0.25
C CYS A 236 -11.04 -7.53 -0.10
N ILE A 237 -11.05 -7.85 -1.39
CA ILE A 237 -10.68 -9.16 -1.93
C ILE A 237 -9.24 -9.07 -2.48
N GLY A 238 -8.35 -9.91 -1.95
CA GLY A 238 -7.01 -10.12 -2.52
C GLY A 238 -7.03 -11.23 -3.56
N LEU A 239 -6.30 -11.06 -4.66
CA LEU A 239 -6.23 -12.00 -5.78
C LEU A 239 -4.80 -12.53 -5.95
N GLY A 240 -4.65 -13.84 -6.21
CA GLY A 240 -3.38 -14.44 -6.59
C GLY A 240 -2.32 -14.35 -5.49
N ASP A 241 -1.12 -13.88 -5.82
CA ASP A 241 0.00 -13.79 -4.87
C ASP A 241 -0.26 -12.77 -3.76
N LEU A 242 -1.03 -11.71 -4.02
CA LEU A 242 -1.49 -10.80 -2.98
C LEU A 242 -2.39 -11.52 -1.97
N ALA A 243 -3.22 -12.47 -2.43
CA ALA A 243 -4.04 -13.27 -1.52
C ALA A 243 -3.17 -14.12 -0.59
N GLU A 244 -2.17 -14.80 -1.16
CA GLU A 244 -1.19 -15.58 -0.39
C GLU A 244 -0.46 -14.70 0.63
N TRP A 245 0.00 -13.52 0.23
CA TRP A 245 0.69 -12.58 1.11
C TRP A 245 -0.22 -12.04 2.24
N CYS A 246 -1.47 -11.67 1.94
CA CYS A 246 -2.44 -11.21 2.93
C CYS A 246 -2.70 -12.30 3.99
N VAL A 247 -2.84 -13.56 3.57
CA VAL A 247 -3.03 -14.69 4.50
C VAL A 247 -1.77 -14.94 5.33
N ASN A 248 -0.61 -15.00 4.69
CA ASN A 248 0.66 -15.28 5.36
C ASN A 248 1.05 -14.21 6.39
N THR A 249 0.60 -12.97 6.20
CA THR A 249 0.87 -11.86 7.12
C THR A 249 -0.28 -11.56 8.10
N GLY A 250 -1.33 -12.39 8.12
CA GLY A 250 -2.45 -12.26 9.07
C GLY A 250 -3.41 -11.11 8.76
N ARG A 251 -3.42 -10.59 7.53
CA ARG A 251 -4.26 -9.48 7.06
C ARG A 251 -5.58 -9.95 6.42
N GLY A 252 -5.72 -11.25 6.22
CA GLY A 252 -6.91 -11.85 5.63
C GLY A 252 -6.91 -13.36 5.77
N HIS A 253 -7.96 -13.98 5.24
CA HIS A 253 -8.09 -15.44 5.15
C HIS A 253 -8.58 -15.83 3.75
N TYR A 254 -8.28 -17.05 3.32
CA TYR A 254 -8.75 -17.56 2.04
C TYR A 254 -10.26 -17.70 2.03
N ILE A 255 -10.88 -17.40 0.88
CA ILE A 255 -12.31 -17.54 0.63
C ILE A 255 -12.55 -18.29 -0.68
N THR A 256 -13.75 -18.85 -0.83
CA THR A 256 -14.18 -19.44 -2.10
C THR A 256 -14.61 -18.37 -3.10
N LYS A 257 -14.76 -18.77 -4.36
CA LYS A 257 -15.28 -17.90 -5.41
C LYS A 257 -16.72 -17.46 -5.10
N GLU A 258 -17.56 -18.35 -4.57
CA GLU A 258 -18.95 -18.04 -4.21
C GLU A 258 -19.01 -16.99 -3.09
N GLU A 259 -18.13 -17.10 -2.10
CA GLU A 259 -17.98 -16.10 -1.04
C GLU A 259 -17.52 -14.75 -1.60
N ALA A 260 -16.55 -14.76 -2.53
CA ALA A 260 -16.10 -13.55 -3.22
C ALA A 260 -17.22 -12.87 -4.01
N ILE A 261 -18.04 -13.65 -4.72
CA ILE A 261 -19.22 -13.13 -5.43
C ILE A 261 -20.21 -12.50 -4.46
N ALA A 262 -20.52 -13.17 -3.34
CA ALA A 262 -21.43 -12.64 -2.33
C ALA A 262 -20.93 -11.31 -1.73
N VAL A 263 -19.61 -11.14 -1.61
CA VAL A 263 -18.99 -9.88 -1.18
C VAL A 263 -19.17 -8.79 -2.23
N CYS A 264 -18.98 -9.10 -3.51
CA CYS A 264 -19.22 -8.14 -4.60
C CYS A 264 -20.69 -7.74 -4.72
N GLU A 265 -21.64 -8.62 -4.41
CA GLU A 265 -23.08 -8.31 -4.51
C GLU A 265 -23.61 -7.43 -3.37
N ARG A 266 -22.92 -7.42 -2.22
CA ARG A 266 -23.31 -6.62 -1.03
C ARG A 266 -22.54 -5.32 -0.86
N SER A 267 -21.50 -5.10 -1.68
CA SER A 267 -20.61 -3.93 -1.62
C SER A 267 -21.05 -2.85 -2.59
#